data_AF-A0A1F8SZZ8-F1
#
_entry.id   AF-A0A1F8SZZ8-F1
#
_cell.length_a   1.000
_cell.length_b   1.000
_cell.length_c   1.000
_cell.angle_alpha   90.00
_cell.angle_beta   90.00
_cell.angle_gamma   90.00
#
_symmetry.space_group_name_H-M   'P 1'
#
loop_
_entity.id
_entity.type
_entity.pdbx_description
1 polymer ?
#
loop_
_entity_poly.entity_id
_entity_poly.type
_entity_poly.pdbx_seq_one_letter_code
_entity_poly.pdbx_strand_id
1 'polypeptide(L)' 'MGKISNFFMGVIMGALVGATVAILLAPSSGEEIRGQIQERSIRLRDDIKAVAEERRAELERELESLRAPHRK' A
#
# COMPACT_ATOMS: atom_id res chain seq x y z
N MET A 1 42.59 -29.87 3.64
CA MET A 1 41.70 -29.19 2.67
C MET A 1 40.22 -29.63 2.74
N GLY A 2 39.84 -30.82 3.22
CA GLY A 2 38.45 -31.29 3.21
C GLY A 2 37.43 -30.58 4.12
N LYS A 3 37.86 -29.93 5.22
CA LYS A 3 36.96 -29.24 6.16
C LYS A 3 36.17 -28.09 5.52
N ILE A 4 36.85 -27.34 4.65
CA ILE A 4 36.25 -26.21 3.92
C ILE A 4 35.24 -26.73 2.89
N SER A 5 35.54 -27.83 2.20
CA SER A 5 34.61 -28.46 1.25
C SER A 5 33.32 -28.94 1.93
N ASN A 6 33.42 -29.61 3.08
CA ASN A 6 32.24 -30.01 3.85
C ASN A 6 31.41 -28.81 4.35
N PHE A 7 32.06 -27.71 4.72
CA PHE A 7 31.35 -26.48 5.10
C PHE A 7 30.54 -25.92 3.93
N PHE A 8 31.16 -25.78 2.75
CA PHE A 8 30.46 -25.30 1.55
C PHE A 8 29.30 -26.21 1.13
N MET A 9 29.45 -27.52 1.27
CA MET A 9 28.36 -28.47 1.03
C MET A 9 27.17 -28.20 1.96
N GLY A 10 27.44 -27.94 3.24
CA GLY A 10 26.41 -27.56 4.22
C GLY A 10 25.73 -26.23 3.88
N VAL A 11 26.49 -25.22 3.45
CA VAL A 11 25.95 -23.92 3.02
C VAL A 11 25.03 -24.07 1.82
N ILE A 12 25.43 -24.84 0.80
CA ILE A 12 24.61 -25.06 -0.40
C ILE A 12 23.31 -25.77 -0.02
N MET A 13 23.39 -26.79 0.84
CA MET A 13 22.21 -27.55 1.23
C MET A 13 21.26 -26.75 2.12
N GLY A 14 21.82 -25.94 3.03
CA GLY A 14 21.04 -24.98 3.82
C GLY A 14 20.41 -23.89 2.96
N ALA A 15 21.12 -23.37 1.96
CA ALA A 15 20.59 -22.38 1.03
C ALA A 15 19.46 -22.95 0.18
N LEU A 16 19.57 -24.19 -0.28
CA LEU A 16 18.50 -24.87 -1.03
C LEU A 16 17.23 -25.03 -0.16
N VAL A 17 17.38 -25.56 1.05
CA VAL A 17 16.24 -25.73 1.97
C VAL A 17 15.65 -24.37 2.38
N GLY A 18 16.50 -23.38 2.63
CA GLY A 18 16.05 -22.03 2.96
C GLY A 18 15.30 -21.38 1.81
N ALA A 19 15.78 -21.53 0.57
CA ALA A 19 15.12 -20.98 -0.62
C ALA A 19 13.78 -21.65 -0.89
N THR A 20 13.66 -22.97 -0.73
CA THR A 20 12.37 -23.66 -0.91
C THR A 20 11.34 -23.23 0.13
N VAL A 21 11.74 -23.12 1.40
CA VAL A 21 10.87 -22.60 2.47
C VAL A 21 10.49 -21.15 2.18
N ALA A 22 11.43 -20.30 1.78
CA ALA A 22 11.16 -18.90 1.46
C ALA A 22 10.17 -18.75 0.30
N ILE A 23 10.26 -19.58 -0.74
CA ILE A 23 9.31 -19.56 -1.87
C ILE A 23 7.93 -20.06 -1.43
N LEU A 24 7.87 -21.15 -0.65
CA LEU A 24 6.61 -21.72 -0.17
C LEU A 24 5.89 -20.82 0.82
N LEU A 25 6.65 -20.09 1.64
CA LEU A 25 6.12 -19.22 2.69
C LEU A 25 6.07 -17.75 2.27
N ALA A 26 6.58 -17.40 1.09
CA ALA A 26 6.46 -16.04 0.57
C ALA A 26 4.97 -15.69 0.48
N PRO A 27 4.50 -14.68 1.22
CA PRO A 27 3.07 -14.44 1.36
C PRO A 27 2.41 -14.01 0.05
N SER A 28 3.15 -13.34 -0.83
CA SER A 28 2.64 -12.79 -2.08
C SER A 28 3.78 -12.48 -3.05
N SER A 29 3.49 -12.44 -4.35
CA SER A 29 4.48 -11.99 -5.35
C SER A 29 4.72 -10.48 -5.26
N GLY A 30 5.92 -10.02 -5.64
CA GLY A 30 6.22 -8.59 -5.67
C GLY A 30 5.35 -7.80 -6.66
N GLU A 31 4.88 -8.43 -7.74
CA GLU A 31 3.93 -7.83 -8.68
C GLU A 31 2.56 -7.60 -8.05
N GLU A 32 2.07 -8.57 -7.28
CA GLU A 32 0.80 -8.47 -6.59
C GLU A 32 0.81 -7.35 -5.54
N ILE A 33 1.89 -7.24 -4.75
CA ILE A 33 2.04 -6.14 -3.78
C ILE A 33 2.08 -4.77 -4.48
N ARG A 34 2.81 -4.65 -5.60
CA ARG A 34 2.81 -3.41 -6.39
C ARG A 34 1.41 -3.06 -6.90
N GLY A 35 0.67 -4.05 -7.41
CA GLY A 35 -0.72 -3.88 -7.82
C GLY A 35 -1.63 -3.40 -6.69
N GLN A 36 -1.55 -4.05 -5.52
CA GLN A 36 -2.32 -3.66 -4.34
C GLN A 36 -2.01 -2.24 -3.85
N ILE A 37 -0.72 -1.84 -3.86
CA ILE A 37 -0.29 -0.50 -3.49
C ILE A 37 -0.85 0.54 -4.47
N GLN A 38 -0.75 0.28 -5.77
CA GLN A 38 -1.27 1.18 -6.79
C GLN A 38 -2.78 1.36 -6.65
N GLU A 39 -3.52 0.26 -6.51
CA GLU A 39 -4.97 0.30 -6.36
C GLU A 39 -5.40 1.04 -5.09
N ARG A 40 -4.74 0.77 -3.94
CA ARG A 40 -4.98 1.51 -2.70
C ARG A 40 -4.68 3.00 -2.84
N SER A 41 -3.63 3.36 -3.56
CA SER A 41 -3.25 4.77 -3.77
C SER A 41 -4.29 5.51 -4.61
N ILE A 42 -4.82 4.86 -5.65
CA ILE A 42 -5.90 5.41 -6.48
C ILE A 42 -7.16 5.61 -5.63
N ARG A 43 -7.61 4.57 -4.92
CA ARG A 43 -8.79 4.66 -4.03
C ARG A 43 -8.65 5.79 -3.02
N LEU A 44 -7.50 5.87 -2.33
CA LEU A 44 -7.25 6.92 -1.36
C LEU A 44 -7.35 8.33 -1.96
N ARG A 45 -6.81 8.52 -3.18
CA ARG A 45 -6.89 9.80 -3.88
C ARG A 45 -8.33 10.16 -4.22
N ASP A 46 -9.12 9.20 -4.67
CA ASP A 46 -10.50 9.42 -5.06
C ASP A 46 -11.38 9.70 -3.84
N ASP A 47 -11.16 8.99 -2.72
CA ASP A 47 -11.82 9.26 -1.44
C ASP A 47 -11.53 10.68 -0.94
N ILE A 48 -10.27 11.12 -0.99
CA ILE A 48 -9.88 12.48 -0.61
C ILE A 48 -10.60 13.52 -1.48
N LYS A 49 -10.69 13.30 -2.79
CA LYS A 49 -11.39 14.20 -3.69
C LYS A 49 -12.89 14.26 -3.37
N ALA A 50 -13.53 13.11 -3.18
CA ALA A 50 -14.95 13.06 -2.86
C ALA A 50 -15.27 13.83 -1.57
N VAL A 51 -14.48 13.61 -0.52
CA VAL A 51 -14.61 14.35 0.73
C VAL A 51 -14.36 15.85 0.51
N ALA A 52 -13.32 16.22 -0.24
CA ALA A 52 -13.03 17.62 -0.51
C ALA A 52 -14.16 18.33 -1.27
N GLU A 53 -14.78 17.66 -2.25
CA GLU A 53 -15.92 18.20 -2.98
C GLU A 53 -17.16 18.36 -2.09
N GLU A 54 -17.45 17.37 -1.24
CA GLU A 54 -18.55 17.45 -0.28
C GLU A 54 -18.37 18.62 0.69
N ARG A 55 -17.18 18.75 1.30
CA ARG A 55 -16.87 19.86 2.21
C ARG A 55 -16.93 21.21 1.52
N ARG A 56 -16.53 21.28 0.25
CA ARG A 56 -16.64 22.52 -0.53
C ARG A 56 -18.10 22.90 -0.76
N ALA A 57 -18.95 21.94 -1.14
CA ALA A 57 -20.37 22.17 -1.34
C ALA A 57 -21.09 22.61 -0.05
N GLU A 58 -20.70 22.05 1.10
CA GLU A 58 -21.19 22.50 2.42
C GLU A 58 -20.81 23.96 2.71
N LEU A 59 -19.54 24.32 2.53
CA LEU A 59 -19.05 25.67 2.76
C LEU A 59 -19.71 26.70 1.83
N GLU A 60 -19.95 26.34 0.56
CA GLU A 60 -20.65 27.21 -0.38
C GLU A 60 -22.09 27.49 0.08
N ARG A 61 -22.82 26.47 0.55
CA ARG A 61 -24.17 26.65 1.12
C ARG A 61 -24.17 27.51 2.38
N GLU A 62 -23.22 27.28 3.29
CA GLU A 62 -23.12 28.08 4.51
C GLU A 62 -22.83 29.55 4.16
N LEU A 63 -21.95 29.78 3.20
CA LEU A 63 -21.58 31.12 2.77
C LEU A 63 -22.73 31.84 2.03
N GLU A 64 -23.57 31.12 1.28
CA GLU A 64 -24.82 31.64 0.73
C GLU A 64 -25.82 32.02 1.83
N SER A 65 -25.95 31.20 2.88
CA SER A 65 -26.84 31.50 4.01
C SER A 65 -26.41 32.75 4.78
N LEU A 66 -25.11 33.00 4.88
CA LEU A 66 -24.55 34.20 5.52
C LEU A 66 -24.61 35.43 4.62
N ARG A 67 -24.54 35.24 3.29
CA ARG A 67 -24.69 36.32 2.30
C ARG A 67 -26.15 36.74 2.08
N ALA A 68 -27.12 35.92 2.45
CA ALA A 68 -28.52 36.32 2.44
C ALA A 68 -28.68 37.58 3.31
N PRO A 69 -29.22 38.68 2.77
CA PRO A 69 -29.23 39.96 3.46
C PRO A 69 -30.01 39.81 4.76
N HIS A 70 -29.32 40.01 5.89
CA HIS A 70 -29.93 40.25 7.18
C HIS A 70 -30.74 41.54 7.09
N ARG A 71 -31.95 41.44 6.55
CA ARG A 71 -32.96 42.49 6.57
C ARG A 71 -33.45 42.58 8.01
N LYS A 72 -32.90 43.53 8.76
CA LYS A 72 -33.56 44.07 9.96
C LYS A 72 -34.88 44.73 9.59
#